data_AF-A0A4V6L0D9-F1
#
_entry.id   AF-A0A4V6L0D9-F1
#
_cell.length_a   1.000
_cell.length_b   1.000
_cell.length_c   1.000
_cell.angle_alpha   90.00
_cell.angle_beta   90.00
_cell.angle_gamma   90.00
#
_symmetry.space_group_name_H-M   'P 1'
#
loop_
_entity.id
_entity.type
_entity.pdbx_description
1 polymer ?
#
loop_
_entity_poly.entity_id
_entity_poly.type
_entity_poly.pdbx_seq_one_letter_code
_entity_poly.pdbx_strand_id
1 'polypeptide(L)'
;MNKIEAEKERIFKELQKEIQAGLEAYERGECIPLEEVREHLLGSDSKALLDKLQDEANQIVADMEQGNYFTKEELMKRYGID
;
A
#
# COMPACT_ATOMS: atom_id res chain seq x y z
N MET A 1 31.89 4.63 -7.38
CA MET A 1 30.48 4.29 -7.09
C MET A 1 30.38 2.77 -7.06
N ASN A 2 29.97 2.20 -5.93
CA ASN A 2 29.74 0.76 -5.81
C ASN A 2 28.57 0.36 -6.73
N LYS A 3 28.58 -0.85 -7.31
CA LYS A 3 27.47 -1.40 -8.10
C LYS A 3 26.11 -1.26 -7.38
N ILE A 4 26.09 -1.45 -6.07
CA ILE A 4 24.88 -1.30 -5.24
C ILE A 4 24.38 0.15 -5.23
N GLU A 5 25.28 1.14 -5.15
CA GLU A 5 24.90 2.56 -5.17
C GLU A 5 24.38 2.97 -6.54
N ALA A 6 24.98 2.46 -7.62
CA ALA A 6 24.52 2.73 -8.97
C ALA A 6 23.13 2.13 -9.25
N GLU A 7 22.85 0.94 -8.70
CA GLU A 7 21.54 0.30 -8.83
C GLU A 7 20.46 1.02 -8.02
N LYS A 8 20.79 1.45 -6.79
CA LYS A 8 19.90 2.31 -5.98
C LYS A 8 19.59 3.63 -6.67
N GLU A 9 20.61 4.27 -7.24
CA GLU A 9 20.47 5.53 -7.99
C GLU A 9 19.59 5.35 -9.24
N ARG A 10 19.70 4.21 -9.94
CA ARG A 10 18.82 3.88 -11.07
C ARG A 10 17.36 3.74 -10.62
N ILE A 11 17.13 2.93 -9.58
CA ILE A 11 15.78 2.71 -9.00
C ILE A 11 15.17 4.06 -8.56
N PHE A 12 15.98 4.90 -7.92
CA PHE A 12 15.53 6.21 -7.45
C PHE A 12 15.09 7.12 -8.61
N LYS A 13 15.86 7.14 -9.71
CA LYS A 13 15.52 7.91 -10.92
C LYS A 13 14.29 7.38 -11.65
N GLU A 14 14.10 6.06 -11.67
CA GLU A 14 12.89 5.45 -12.23
C GLU A 14 11.66 5.85 -11.41
N LEU A 15 11.76 5.76 -10.08
CA LEU A 15 10.70 6.19 -9.17
C LEU A 15 10.35 7.68 -9.34
N GLN A 16 11.35 8.55 -9.50
CA GLN A 16 11.11 9.99 -9.74
C GLN A 16 10.32 10.24 -11.04
N LYS A 17 10.60 9.48 -12.10
CA LYS A 17 9.86 9.58 -13.36
C LYS A 17 8.41 9.14 -13.22
N GLU A 18 8.16 8.07 -12.48
CA GLU A 18 6.80 7.58 -12.22
C GLU A 18 6.00 8.60 -11.39
N ILE A 19 6.61 9.18 -10.36
CA ILE A 19 5.99 10.22 -9.55
C ILE A 19 5.65 11.44 -10.42
N GLN A 20 6.59 11.88 -11.25
CA GLN A 20 6.37 13.02 -12.15
C GLN A 20 5.20 12.76 -13.12
N ALA A 21 5.16 11.57 -13.75
CA ALA A 21 4.07 11.20 -14.63
C ALA A 21 2.71 11.19 -13.91
N GLY A 22 2.68 10.72 -12.66
CA GLY A 22 1.48 10.76 -11.81
C GLY A 22 1.01 12.18 -11.50
N LEU A 23 1.94 13.09 -11.21
CA LEU A 23 1.64 14.51 -10.97
C LEU A 23 1.13 15.21 -12.23
N GLU A 24 1.76 14.97 -13.38
CA GLU A 24 1.31 15.53 -14.66
C GLU A 24 -0.09 15.04 -15.05
N ALA A 25 -0.39 13.75 -14.84
CA ALA A 25 -1.74 13.21 -15.06
C ALA A 25 -2.77 13.86 -14.11
N TYR A 26 -2.39 14.11 -12.86
CA TYR A 26 -3.22 14.84 -11.89
C TYR A 26 -3.50 16.28 -12.36
N GLU A 27 -2.48 17.02 -12.79
CA GLU A 27 -2.62 18.40 -13.29
C GLU A 27 -3.48 18.49 -14.56
N ARG A 28 -3.43 17.48 -15.44
CA ARG A 28 -4.29 17.39 -16.62
C ARG A 28 -5.73 16.97 -16.33
N GLY A 29 -6.05 16.58 -15.08
CA GLY A 29 -7.35 16.03 -14.72
C GLY A 29 -7.59 14.62 -15.27
N GLU A 30 -6.53 13.92 -15.66
CA GLU A 30 -6.54 12.52 -16.11
C GLU A 30 -6.39 11.55 -14.92
N CYS A 31 -6.46 12.05 -13.68
CA CYS A 31 -6.46 11.18 -12.51
C CYS A 31 -7.79 10.42 -12.43
N ILE A 32 -7.68 9.13 -12.16
CA ILE A 32 -8.82 8.30 -11.78
C ILE A 32 -8.82 8.16 -10.25
N PRO A 33 -10.00 8.16 -9.59
CA PRO A 33 -10.09 7.92 -8.16
C PRO A 33 -9.46 6.58 -7.78
N LEU A 34 -8.96 6.49 -6.55
CA LEU A 34 -8.31 5.27 -6.06
C LEU A 34 -9.26 4.07 -6.13
N GLU A 35 -10.55 4.30 -5.95
CA GLU A 35 -11.61 3.30 -6.09
C GLU A 35 -11.69 2.74 -7.51
N GLU A 36 -11.53 3.59 -8.52
CA GLU A 36 -11.56 3.21 -9.93
C GLU A 36 -10.27 2.47 -10.33
N VAL A 37 -9.11 2.88 -9.80
CA VAL A 37 -7.85 2.15 -9.92
C VAL A 37 -7.98 0.74 -9.33
N ARG A 38 -8.58 0.62 -8.14
CA ARG A 38 -8.79 -0.66 -7.45
C ARG A 38 -9.65 -1.60 -8.29
N GLU A 39 -10.73 -1.09 -8.85
CA GLU A 39 -11.60 -1.86 -9.74
C GLU A 39 -10.87 -2.31 -11.02
N HIS A 40 -10.07 -1.42 -11.62
CA HIS A 40 -9.33 -1.72 -12.86
C HIS A 40 -8.24 -2.78 -12.68
N LEU A 41 -7.52 -2.76 -11.56
CA LEU A 41 -6.39 -3.66 -11.29
C LEU A 41 -6.81 -5.01 -10.70
N LEU A 42 -7.83 -5.01 -9.83
CA LEU A 42 -8.15 -6.15 -8.97
C LEU A 42 -9.57 -6.70 -9.21
N GLY A 43 -10.34 -6.06 -10.10
CA GLY A 43 -11.71 -6.43 -10.42
C GLY A 43 -12.74 -5.93 -9.39
N SER A 44 -14.00 -5.87 -9.80
CA SER A 44 -15.14 -5.38 -9.01
C SER A 44 -15.33 -6.10 -7.66
N ASP A 45 -14.93 -7.38 -7.60
CA ASP A 45 -15.17 -8.26 -6.45
C ASP A 45 -14.13 -8.07 -5.34
N SER A 46 -13.01 -7.39 -5.64
CA SER A 46 -11.90 -7.20 -4.70
C SER A 46 -12.15 -6.08 -3.69
N LYS A 47 -13.13 -5.20 -3.95
CA LYS A 47 -13.42 -4.03 -3.12
C LYS A 47 -13.66 -4.39 -1.66
N ALA A 48 -14.58 -5.32 -1.40
CA ALA A 48 -14.95 -5.74 -0.04
C ALA A 48 -13.81 -6.44 0.73
N LEU A 49 -12.92 -7.13 0.02
CA LEU A 49 -11.75 -7.77 0.63
C LEU A 49 -10.70 -6.72 1.02
N LEU A 50 -10.41 -5.79 0.11
CA LEU A 50 -9.43 -4.72 0.31
C LEU A 50 -9.87 -3.72 1.39
N ASP A 51 -11.16 -3.38 1.45
CA ASP A 51 -11.67 -2.49 2.51
C ASP A 51 -11.44 -3.12 3.89
N LYS A 52 -11.72 -4.43 4.04
CA LYS A 52 -11.43 -5.17 5.28
C LYS A 52 -9.93 -5.21 5.61
N LEU A 53 -9.08 -5.47 4.61
CA LEU A 53 -7.63 -5.48 4.81
C LEU A 53 -7.11 -4.09 5.21
N GLN A 54 -7.65 -3.03 4.63
CA GLN A 54 -7.29 -1.66 4.97
C GLN A 54 -7.74 -1.31 6.40
N ASP A 55 -8.94 -1.71 6.79
CA ASP A 55 -9.44 -1.55 8.16
C ASP A 55 -8.57 -2.29 9.18
N GLU A 56 -8.16 -3.52 8.87
CA GLU A 56 -7.24 -4.29 9.70
C GLU A 56 -5.87 -3.62 9.83
N ALA A 57 -5.29 -3.15 8.71
CA ALA A 57 -4.03 -2.42 8.72
C ALA A 57 -4.12 -1.14 9.56
N ASN A 58 -5.23 -0.39 9.44
CA ASN A 58 -5.46 0.82 10.22
C ASN A 58 -5.57 0.53 11.72
N GLN A 59 -6.23 -0.56 12.10
CA GLN A 59 -6.28 -1.00 13.51
C GLN A 59 -4.91 -1.38 14.04
N ILE A 60 -4.11 -2.12 13.26
CA ILE A 60 -2.74 -2.48 13.64
C ILE A 60 -1.90 -1.22 13.86
N VAL A 61 -1.98 -0.24 12.96
CA VAL A 61 -1.25 1.03 13.11
C VAL A 61 -1.72 1.78 14.37
N ALA A 62 -3.03 1.88 14.61
CA ALA A 62 -3.58 2.54 15.80
C ALA A 62 -3.14 1.85 17.10
N ASP A 63 -3.11 0.52 17.12
CA ASP A 63 -2.60 -0.27 18.25
C ASP A 63 -1.10 0.00 18.47
N MET A 64 -0.30 0.02 17.40
CA MET A 64 1.13 0.34 17.46
C MET A 64 1.41 1.76 17.96
N GLU A 65 0.62 2.75 17.55
CA GLU A 65 0.72 4.14 18.02
C GLU A 65 0.45 4.26 19.53
N GLN A 66 -0.36 3.36 20.08
CA GLN A 66 -0.63 3.25 21.52
C GLN A 66 0.39 2.37 22.26
N GLY A 67 1.37 1.80 21.55
CA GLY A 67 2.37 0.89 22.11
C GLY A 67 1.85 -0.54 22.33
N ASN A 68 0.70 -0.89 21.76
CA ASN A 68 0.14 -2.24 21.82
C ASN A 68 0.69 -3.07 20.66
N TYR A 69 1.50 -4.08 20.98
CA TYR A 69 2.08 -5.00 20.01
C TYR A 69 1.55 -6.40 20.25
N PHE A 70 1.12 -7.08 19.20
CA PHE A 70 0.61 -8.44 19.27
C PHE A 70 1.67 -9.44 18.82
N THR A 71 1.79 -10.53 19.56
CA THR A 71 2.54 -11.71 19.16
C THR A 71 1.78 -12.50 18.09
N LYS A 72 2.50 -13.38 17.38
CA LYS A 72 1.90 -14.28 16.38
C LYS A 72 0.76 -15.11 16.96
N GLU A 73 0.92 -15.63 18.18
CA GLU A 73 -0.08 -16.47 18.85
C GLU A 73 -1.36 -15.69 19.17
N GLU A 74 -1.24 -14.45 19.63
CA GLU A 74 -2.39 -13.58 19.90
C GLU A 74 -3.17 -13.24 18.63
N LEU A 75 -2.46 -13.01 17.51
CA LEU A 75 -3.08 -12.80 16.21
C LEU A 75 -3.79 -14.08 15.74
N MET A 76 -3.13 -15.25 15.80
CA MET A 76 -3.72 -16.52 15.38
C MET A 76 -5.03 -16.82 16.14
N LYS A 77 -5.05 -16.58 17.46
CA LYS A 77 -6.25 -16.69 18.28
C LYS A 77 -7.35 -15.69 17.88
N ARG A 78 -7.01 -14.44 17.56
CA ARG A 78 -7.95 -13.40 17.12
C ARG A 78 -8.64 -13.77 15.80
N TYR A 79 -7.92 -14.42 14.90
CA TYR A 79 -8.44 -14.83 13.60
C TYR A 79 -9.04 -16.25 13.60
N GLY A 80 -9.04 -16.95 14.74
CA GLY A 80 -9.58 -18.31 14.85
C GLY A 80 -8.78 -19.33 14.02
N ILE A 81 -7.50 -19.09 13.84
CA ILE A 81 -6.56 -19.94 13.10
C ILE A 81 -5.77 -20.73 14.15
N ASP A 82 -6.40 -21.72 14.77
CA ASP A 82 -5.73 -22.69 15.66
C ASP A 82 -5.16 -23.87 14.86
#